data_AF-A0A4Q2V161-F1
#
_entry.id   AF-A0A4Q2V161-F1
#
_cell.length_a   1.000
_cell.length_b   1.000
_cell.length_c   1.000
_cell.angle_alpha   90.00
_cell.angle_beta   90.00
_cell.angle_gamma   90.00
#
_symmetry.space_group_name_H-M   'P 1'
#
loop_
_entity.id
_entity.type
_entity.pdbx_description
1 polymer ?
#
loop_
_entity_poly.entity_id
_entity_poly.type
_entity_poly.pdbx_seq_one_letter_code
_entity_poly.pdbx_strand_id
1 'polypeptide(L)'
;MPTSLYPLLDTLQLFYDTKACLLICTQESCKFALSNGPSQVVAHLRDKHNIPTEARKGLHRLLKSLFPKLLDPNKALLPADGSARHDKLQVYEGFACLNCPFRTISIQLMRRHQSSPPEGCSSGVSHTRSLRRRDLDQQFECVYLQTWTTGSTRKYWIIKRGGSIVRQVDSPAVQAHLRGVLTREFSRQEPNPDTMTTTAPAPSAGMTAFALQTPWLDQTGWDRTYSNKGQREVLAALLFYS
;
A
#
# COMPACT_ATOMS: atom_id res chain seq x y z
N MET A 1 -2.03 35.56 -12.93
CA MET A 1 -2.33 34.74 -11.73
C MET A 1 -3.81 34.42 -11.77
N PRO A 2 -4.25 33.14 -11.83
CA PRO A 2 -5.67 32.86 -11.80
C PRO A 2 -6.21 33.24 -10.43
N THR A 3 -7.05 34.27 -10.39
CA THR A 3 -7.80 34.70 -9.22
C THR A 3 -8.70 33.55 -8.83
N SER A 4 -8.47 32.94 -7.66
CA SER A 4 -9.37 31.90 -7.16
C SER A 4 -10.77 32.48 -7.02
N LEU A 5 -11.76 31.76 -7.57
CA LEU A 5 -13.17 32.13 -7.47
C LEU A 5 -13.62 32.23 -6.01
N TYR A 6 -12.89 31.59 -5.08
CA TYR A 6 -13.20 31.57 -3.66
C TYR A 6 -11.93 31.72 -2.80
N PRO A 7 -11.42 32.94 -2.58
CA PRO A 7 -10.19 33.18 -1.80
C PRO A 7 -10.24 32.62 -0.37
N LEU A 8 -11.44 32.55 0.22
CA LEU A 8 -11.65 31.96 1.53
C LEU A 8 -11.40 30.44 1.54
N LEU A 9 -11.78 29.74 0.46
CA LEU A 9 -11.53 28.29 0.37
C LEU A 9 -10.03 28.03 0.26
N ASP A 10 -9.33 28.79 -0.57
CA ASP A 10 -7.88 28.68 -0.73
C ASP A 10 -7.13 28.89 0.58
N THR A 11 -7.48 29.96 1.32
CA THR A 11 -6.89 30.28 2.63
C THR A 11 -7.09 29.14 3.63
N LEU A 12 -8.24 28.45 3.55
CA LEU A 12 -8.58 27.32 4.41
C LEU A 12 -8.09 25.97 3.88
N GLN A 13 -7.33 25.96 2.77
CA GLN A 13 -6.88 24.76 2.09
C GLN A 13 -8.05 23.82 1.76
N LEU A 14 -9.09 24.41 1.18
CA LEU A 14 -10.25 23.73 0.64
C LEU A 14 -10.27 23.91 -0.87
N PHE A 15 -10.62 22.84 -1.58
CA PHE A 15 -10.80 22.85 -3.02
C PHE A 15 -12.22 22.40 -3.36
N TYR A 16 -12.93 23.20 -4.14
CA TYR A 16 -14.25 22.84 -4.63
C TYR A 16 -14.14 22.24 -6.04
N ASP A 17 -14.36 20.93 -6.15
CA ASP A 17 -14.45 20.23 -7.42
C ASP A 17 -15.86 20.42 -7.99
N THR A 18 -15.98 21.29 -8.99
CA THR A 18 -17.24 21.59 -9.68
C THR A 18 -17.77 20.42 -10.51
N LYS A 19 -16.90 19.51 -10.98
CA LYS A 19 -17.31 18.34 -11.77
C LYS A 19 -17.90 17.26 -10.87
N ALA A 20 -17.23 16.96 -9.76
CA ALA A 20 -17.72 15.99 -8.78
C ALA A 20 -18.76 16.58 -7.82
N CYS A 21 -18.88 17.92 -7.78
CA CYS A 21 -19.68 18.65 -6.80
C CYS A 21 -19.26 18.34 -5.35
N LEU A 22 -17.95 18.22 -5.11
CA LEU A 22 -17.36 17.84 -3.83
C LEU A 22 -16.45 18.93 -3.29
N LEU A 23 -16.40 19.03 -1.95
CA LEU A 23 -15.45 19.89 -1.26
C LEU A 23 -14.32 19.02 -0.71
N ILE A 24 -13.08 19.30 -1.08
CA ILE A 24 -11.90 18.51 -0.73
C ILE A 24 -11.03 19.31 0.23
N CYS A 25 -10.63 18.71 1.34
CA CYS A 25 -9.59 19.27 2.19
C CYS A 25 -8.23 18.94 1.58
N THR A 26 -7.44 19.97 1.28
CA THR A 26 -6.16 19.84 0.57
C THR A 26 -4.95 19.89 1.51
N GLN A 27 -5.19 20.01 2.82
CA GLN A 27 -4.19 19.82 3.87
C GLN A 27 -3.49 18.47 3.72
N GLU A 28 -2.17 18.46 3.88
CA GLU A 28 -1.32 17.28 3.64
C GLU A 28 -1.73 16.04 4.44
N SER A 29 -2.22 16.22 5.67
CA SER A 29 -2.67 15.13 6.55
C SER A 29 -4.09 14.62 6.26
N CYS A 30 -4.80 15.24 5.32
CA CYS A 30 -6.23 15.00 5.08
C CYS A 30 -6.46 14.49 3.66
N LYS A 31 -6.33 15.35 2.63
CA LYS A 31 -6.44 14.99 1.19
C LYS A 31 -7.63 14.08 0.84
N PHE A 32 -8.80 14.35 1.41
CA PHE A 32 -10.08 13.68 1.12
C PHE A 32 -11.26 14.65 1.04
N ALA A 33 -12.38 14.20 0.45
CA ALA A 33 -13.61 14.95 0.33
C ALA A 33 -14.39 15.01 1.66
N LEU A 34 -14.82 16.21 2.01
CA LEU A 34 -15.61 16.51 3.19
C LEU A 34 -17.10 16.36 2.92
N SER A 35 -17.86 16.18 3.99
CA SER A 35 -19.31 16.14 3.95
C SER A 35 -19.91 17.40 3.30
N ASN A 36 -21.09 17.25 2.71
CA ASN A 36 -21.86 18.34 2.13
C ASN A 36 -22.50 19.28 3.17
N GLY A 37 -22.50 18.90 4.46
CA GLY A 37 -23.04 19.71 5.55
C GLY A 37 -22.08 20.83 5.94
N PRO A 38 -22.46 22.13 5.82
CA PRO A 38 -21.58 23.23 6.19
C PRO A 38 -21.06 23.18 7.64
N SER A 39 -21.90 22.75 8.59
CA SER A 39 -21.49 22.57 9.99
C SER A 39 -20.44 21.49 10.17
N GLN A 40 -20.51 20.41 9.38
CA GLN A 40 -19.55 19.31 9.44
C GLN A 40 -18.19 19.73 8.86
N VAL A 41 -18.18 20.54 7.79
CA VAL A 41 -16.95 21.16 7.26
C VAL A 41 -16.32 22.08 8.30
N VAL A 42 -17.11 22.95 8.91
CA VAL A 42 -16.62 23.87 9.95
C VAL A 42 -16.06 23.10 11.16
N ALA A 43 -16.74 22.04 11.61
CA ALA A 43 -16.27 21.18 12.69
C ALA A 43 -14.98 20.43 12.30
N HIS A 44 -14.90 19.88 11.09
CA HIS A 44 -13.70 19.24 10.57
C HIS A 44 -12.47 20.17 10.65
N LEU A 45 -12.59 21.41 10.17
CA LEU A 45 -11.49 22.37 10.21
C LEU A 45 -11.08 22.74 11.65
N ARG A 46 -12.03 22.81 12.58
CA ARG A 46 -11.73 23.02 14.01
C ARG A 46 -11.01 21.83 14.61
N ASP A 47 -11.58 20.64 14.44
CA ASP A 47 -11.21 19.47 15.24
C ASP A 47 -10.00 18.74 14.65
N LYS A 48 -9.80 18.79 13.32
CA LYS A 48 -8.67 18.15 12.63
C LYS A 48 -7.52 19.10 12.32
N HIS A 49 -7.79 20.38 12.14
CA HIS A 49 -6.78 21.36 11.72
C HIS A 49 -6.62 22.53 12.70
N ASN A 50 -7.36 22.54 13.82
CA ASN A 50 -7.31 23.59 14.83
C ASN A 50 -7.49 25.02 14.27
N ILE A 51 -8.29 25.17 13.22
CA ILE A 51 -8.48 26.48 12.58
C ILE A 51 -9.38 27.35 13.48
N PRO A 52 -8.93 28.56 13.85
CA PRO A 52 -9.70 29.44 14.73
C PRO A 52 -11.02 29.91 14.10
N THR A 53 -11.96 30.35 14.93
CA THR A 53 -13.29 30.79 14.49
C THR A 53 -13.21 31.97 13.51
N GLU A 54 -12.35 32.94 13.77
CA GLU A 54 -12.20 34.13 12.90
C GLU A 54 -11.74 33.76 11.49
N ALA A 55 -10.82 32.81 11.34
CA ALA A 55 -10.36 32.35 10.03
C ALA A 55 -11.47 31.61 9.25
N ARG A 56 -12.44 30.98 9.94
CA ARG A 56 -13.58 30.28 9.34
C ARG A 56 -14.81 31.17 9.15
N LYS A 57 -14.73 32.45 9.49
CA LYS A 57 -15.85 33.39 9.42
C LYS A 57 -16.37 33.50 7.99
N GLY A 58 -17.68 33.41 7.83
CA GLY A 58 -18.33 33.45 6.51
C GLY A 58 -18.29 32.15 5.71
N LEU A 59 -17.49 31.14 6.10
CA LEU A 59 -17.41 29.84 5.40
C LEU A 59 -18.78 29.18 5.29
N HIS A 60 -19.54 29.15 6.39
CA HIS A 60 -20.86 28.55 6.41
C HIS A 60 -21.82 29.15 5.36
N ARG A 61 -21.82 30.48 5.21
CA ARG A 61 -22.64 31.19 4.21
C ARG A 61 -22.13 30.89 2.80
N LEU A 62 -20.82 30.89 2.61
CA LEU A 62 -20.19 30.58 1.33
C LEU A 62 -20.56 29.17 0.85
N LEU A 63 -20.46 28.15 1.71
CA LEU A 63 -20.81 26.77 1.38
C LEU A 63 -22.29 26.62 0.98
N LYS A 64 -23.19 27.38 1.62
CA LYS A 64 -24.61 27.41 1.24
C LYS A 64 -24.87 28.07 -0.10
N SER A 65 -24.02 29.03 -0.50
CA SER A 65 -24.13 29.73 -1.79
C SER A 65 -23.43 29.02 -2.95
N LEU A 66 -22.65 27.96 -2.69
CA LEU A 66 -21.96 27.23 -3.76
C LEU A 66 -22.96 26.64 -4.74
N PHE A 67 -22.64 26.79 -6.02
CA PHE A 67 -23.38 26.20 -7.11
C PHE A 67 -22.41 25.55 -8.11
N PRO A 68 -22.63 24.29 -8.51
CA PRO A 68 -23.65 23.34 -8.01
C PRO A 68 -23.61 23.01 -6.50
N LYS A 69 -24.72 22.52 -5.94
CA LYS A 69 -24.77 22.13 -4.52
C LYS A 69 -23.82 20.96 -4.23
N LEU A 70 -23.20 20.97 -3.05
CA LEU A 70 -22.31 19.90 -2.61
C LEU A 70 -23.06 18.57 -2.46
N LEU A 71 -22.48 17.52 -3.02
CA LEU A 71 -22.94 16.15 -2.87
C LEU A 71 -22.28 15.47 -1.66
N ASP A 72 -22.97 14.49 -1.10
CA ASP A 72 -22.37 13.61 -0.10
C ASP A 72 -21.27 12.77 -0.78
N PRO A 73 -20.00 12.83 -0.31
CA PRO A 73 -18.90 12.06 -0.87
C PRO A 73 -19.15 10.56 -0.98
N ASN A 74 -19.98 9.96 -0.11
CA ASN A 74 -20.30 8.54 -0.16
C ASN A 74 -21.28 8.17 -1.29
N LYS A 75 -22.01 9.17 -1.79
CA LYS A 75 -23.03 9.03 -2.85
C LYS A 75 -22.56 9.59 -4.19
N ALA A 76 -21.45 10.34 -4.20
CA ALA A 76 -20.85 10.84 -5.42
C ALA A 76 -20.42 9.69 -6.34
N LEU A 77 -20.55 9.93 -7.64
CA LEU A 77 -20.08 8.98 -8.65
C LEU A 77 -18.56 8.83 -8.53
N LEU A 78 -18.10 7.59 -8.63
CA LEU A 78 -16.68 7.30 -8.71
C LEU A 78 -16.20 7.59 -10.13
N PRO A 79 -15.02 8.22 -10.28
CA PRO A 79 -14.33 8.23 -11.56
C PRO A 79 -14.17 6.82 -12.12
N ALA A 80 -14.13 6.71 -13.44
CA ALA A 80 -13.87 5.44 -14.10
C ALA A 80 -12.45 4.94 -13.77
N ASP A 81 -12.26 3.63 -13.70
CA ASP A 81 -10.94 3.04 -13.54
C ASP A 81 -10.04 3.44 -14.73
N GLY A 82 -8.79 3.78 -14.45
CA GLY A 82 -7.86 4.34 -15.44
C GLY A 82 -7.97 5.85 -15.65
N SER A 83 -8.82 6.53 -14.88
CA SER A 83 -8.86 8.00 -14.86
C SER A 83 -7.50 8.59 -14.46
N ALA A 84 -7.26 9.83 -14.89
CA ALA A 84 -6.12 10.61 -14.43
C ALA A 84 -6.19 10.81 -12.91
N ARG A 85 -5.02 10.97 -12.28
CA ARG A 85 -4.92 11.30 -10.86
C ARG A 85 -5.66 12.61 -10.57
N HIS A 86 -6.43 12.64 -9.49
CA HIS A 86 -6.92 13.87 -8.88
C HIS A 86 -5.84 14.48 -7.99
N ASP A 87 -5.37 15.68 -8.33
CA ASP A 87 -4.19 16.29 -7.69
C ASP A 87 -4.37 16.62 -6.21
N LYS A 88 -5.60 16.87 -5.78
CA LYS A 88 -5.92 17.25 -4.39
C LYS A 88 -6.20 16.07 -3.46
N LEU A 89 -6.19 14.85 -3.98
CA LEU A 89 -6.48 13.64 -3.21
C LEU A 89 -5.21 12.84 -2.94
N GLN A 90 -5.25 12.07 -1.84
CA GLN A 90 -4.21 11.10 -1.53
C GLN A 90 -4.23 9.97 -2.55
N VAL A 91 -3.04 9.49 -2.90
CA VAL A 91 -2.86 8.27 -3.69
C VAL A 91 -2.44 7.17 -2.74
N TYR A 92 -3.08 6.01 -2.85
CA TYR A 92 -2.74 4.82 -2.10
C TYR A 92 -2.14 3.77 -3.01
N GLU A 93 -1.14 3.06 -2.52
CA GLU A 93 -0.73 1.79 -3.12
C GLU A 93 -1.68 0.71 -2.62
N GLY A 94 -2.28 -0.03 -3.56
CA GLY A 94 -3.27 -1.03 -3.22
C GLY A 94 -3.33 -2.17 -4.21
N PHE A 95 -4.41 -2.93 -4.09
CA PHE A 95 -4.63 -4.18 -4.77
C PHE A 95 -6.04 -4.20 -5.36
N ALA A 96 -6.17 -4.63 -6.61
CA ALA A 96 -7.45 -4.84 -7.27
C ALA A 96 -7.60 -6.31 -7.66
N CYS A 97 -8.74 -6.90 -7.34
CA CYS A 97 -9.07 -8.25 -7.77
C CYS A 97 -9.24 -8.28 -9.29
N LEU A 98 -8.74 -9.33 -9.95
CA LEU A 98 -8.88 -9.49 -11.39
C LEU A 98 -10.27 -9.98 -11.82
N ASN A 99 -11.00 -10.62 -10.90
CA ASN A 99 -12.25 -11.30 -11.22
C ASN A 99 -13.50 -10.53 -10.78
N CYS A 100 -13.36 -9.50 -9.93
CA CYS A 100 -14.48 -8.70 -9.49
C CYS A 100 -14.07 -7.26 -9.14
N PRO A 101 -15.02 -6.33 -8.93
CA PRO A 101 -14.73 -4.93 -8.60
C PRO A 101 -14.06 -4.70 -7.22
N PHE A 102 -13.77 -5.74 -6.45
CA PHE A 102 -13.17 -5.63 -5.13
C PHE A 102 -11.74 -5.08 -5.20
N ARG A 103 -11.45 -4.12 -4.33
CA ARG A 103 -10.14 -3.46 -4.23
C ARG A 103 -9.90 -2.93 -2.84
N THR A 104 -8.64 -2.95 -2.41
CA THR A 104 -8.25 -2.60 -1.06
C THR A 104 -6.79 -2.16 -1.00
N ILE A 105 -6.44 -1.40 0.02
CA ILE A 105 -5.04 -1.04 0.32
C ILE A 105 -4.34 -2.07 1.21
N SER A 106 -5.07 -3.07 1.71
CA SER A 106 -4.54 -4.10 2.59
C SER A 106 -4.36 -5.42 1.85
N ILE A 107 -3.12 -5.88 1.72
CA ILE A 107 -2.81 -7.18 1.12
C ILE A 107 -3.43 -8.34 1.89
N GLN A 108 -3.58 -8.21 3.21
CA GLN A 108 -4.22 -9.23 4.05
C GLN A 108 -5.71 -9.36 3.71
N LEU A 109 -6.41 -8.24 3.51
CA LEU A 109 -7.81 -8.25 3.08
C LEU A 109 -7.95 -8.80 1.66
N MET A 110 -7.02 -8.47 0.76
CA MET A 110 -7.01 -9.03 -0.58
C MET A 110 -6.82 -10.55 -0.57
N ARG A 111 -5.86 -11.06 0.20
CA ARG A 111 -5.66 -12.52 0.32
C ARG A 111 -6.85 -13.23 0.94
N ARG A 112 -7.48 -12.64 1.97
CA ARG A 112 -8.72 -13.17 2.56
C ARG A 112 -9.84 -13.24 1.53
N HIS A 113 -9.99 -12.18 0.72
CA HIS A 113 -10.97 -12.16 -0.37
C HIS A 113 -10.72 -13.28 -1.38
N GLN A 114 -9.47 -13.58 -1.73
CA GLN A 114 -9.16 -14.71 -2.64
C GLN A 114 -9.35 -16.09 -1.99
N SER A 115 -9.13 -16.22 -0.68
CA SER A 115 -9.33 -17.49 0.03
C SER A 115 -10.82 -17.84 0.22
N SER A 116 -11.69 -16.84 0.24
CA SER A 116 -13.15 -17.00 0.35
C SER A 116 -13.83 -16.01 -0.58
N PRO A 117 -13.76 -16.24 -1.91
CA PRO A 117 -14.30 -15.31 -2.88
C PRO A 117 -15.83 -15.33 -2.82
N PRO A 118 -16.48 -14.16 -2.87
CA PRO A 118 -17.93 -14.09 -3.00
C PRO A 118 -18.39 -14.70 -4.34
N GLU A 119 -19.66 -15.07 -4.40
CA GLU A 119 -20.28 -15.56 -5.64
C GLU A 119 -20.07 -14.53 -6.77
N GLY A 120 -19.56 -15.00 -7.92
CA GLY A 120 -19.17 -14.14 -9.04
C GLY A 120 -17.72 -13.66 -9.06
N CYS A 121 -16.91 -13.97 -8.04
CA CYS A 121 -15.47 -13.70 -8.00
C CYS A 121 -14.61 -14.96 -8.24
N SER A 122 -15.23 -16.12 -8.44
CA SER A 122 -14.52 -17.38 -8.65
C SER A 122 -13.76 -17.36 -9.98
N SER A 123 -12.44 -17.22 -9.94
CA SER A 123 -11.60 -17.82 -10.98
C SER A 123 -11.99 -19.30 -11.02
N GLY A 124 -12.33 -19.87 -12.17
CA GLY A 124 -12.85 -21.23 -12.34
C GLY A 124 -11.93 -22.38 -11.89
N VAL A 125 -10.99 -22.13 -10.97
CA VAL A 125 -10.12 -23.10 -10.31
C VAL A 125 -10.91 -23.72 -9.15
N SER A 126 -11.30 -24.99 -9.31
CA SER A 126 -12.06 -25.73 -8.31
C SER A 126 -11.43 -25.62 -6.91
N HIS A 127 -12.27 -25.24 -5.92
CA HIS A 127 -11.94 -25.08 -4.50
C HIS A 127 -11.51 -26.37 -3.77
N THR A 128 -11.19 -27.45 -4.50
CA THR A 128 -10.87 -28.76 -3.93
C THR A 128 -9.38 -28.93 -3.61
N ARG A 129 -8.51 -27.98 -3.99
CA ARG A 129 -7.10 -27.96 -3.62
C ARG A 129 -6.77 -26.68 -2.86
N SER A 130 -6.05 -26.80 -1.75
CA SER A 130 -5.47 -25.65 -1.06
C SER A 130 -4.56 -24.91 -2.05
N LEU A 131 -5.03 -23.76 -2.54
CA LEU A 131 -4.23 -22.91 -3.41
C LEU A 131 -2.98 -22.48 -2.65
N ARG A 132 -1.80 -22.69 -3.24
CA ARG A 132 -0.56 -22.25 -2.60
C ARG A 132 -0.58 -20.73 -2.55
N ARG A 133 0.06 -20.15 -1.53
CA ARG A 133 0.12 -18.68 -1.35
C ARG A 133 0.57 -17.93 -2.62
N ARG A 134 1.46 -18.52 -3.43
CA ARG A 134 1.90 -17.94 -4.72
C ARG A 134 0.80 -17.92 -5.79
N ASP A 135 -0.16 -18.83 -5.76
CA ASP A 135 -1.25 -18.91 -6.73
C ASP A 135 -2.32 -17.84 -6.43
N LEU A 136 -2.44 -17.41 -5.17
CA LEU A 136 -3.33 -16.31 -4.76
C LEU A 136 -2.79 -14.94 -5.16
N ASP A 137 -1.46 -14.76 -5.12
CA ASP A 137 -0.81 -13.50 -5.49
C ASP A 137 -0.87 -13.22 -7.01
N GLN A 138 -1.34 -14.19 -7.82
CA GLN A 138 -1.62 -14.02 -9.26
C GLN A 138 -3.07 -13.60 -9.58
N GLN A 139 -3.96 -13.57 -8.58
CA GLN A 139 -5.41 -13.30 -8.77
C GLN A 139 -5.79 -11.83 -8.50
N PHE A 140 -4.79 -10.98 -8.24
CA PHE A 140 -4.95 -9.55 -8.06
C PHE A 140 -3.75 -8.79 -8.61
N GLU A 141 -3.98 -7.54 -8.97
CA GLU A 141 -2.93 -6.64 -9.43
C GLU A 141 -2.58 -5.62 -8.36
N CYS A 142 -1.31 -5.23 -8.32
CA CYS A 142 -0.89 -4.05 -7.59
C CYS A 142 -1.25 -2.82 -8.41
N VAL A 143 -1.98 -1.89 -7.82
CA VAL A 143 -2.53 -0.71 -8.50
C VAL A 143 -2.37 0.54 -7.65
N TYR A 144 -2.58 1.70 -8.25
CA TYR A 144 -2.72 2.96 -7.54
C TYR A 144 -4.20 3.29 -7.37
N LEU A 145 -4.62 3.56 -6.14
CA LEU A 145 -6.01 3.84 -5.78
C LEU A 145 -6.18 5.27 -5.31
N GLN A 146 -7.33 5.86 -5.62
CA GLN A 146 -7.83 7.08 -4.98
C GLN A 146 -9.27 6.84 -4.48
N THR A 147 -9.68 7.65 -3.52
CA THR A 147 -11.01 7.61 -2.90
C THR A 147 -11.45 9.02 -2.59
N TRP A 148 -12.76 9.26 -2.62
CA TRP A 148 -13.35 10.50 -2.12
C TRP A 148 -13.33 10.52 -0.59
N THR A 149 -13.58 9.38 0.05
CA THR A 149 -13.85 9.30 1.49
C THR A 149 -12.76 8.59 2.26
N THR A 150 -12.77 8.82 3.58
CA THR A 150 -11.99 8.08 4.57
C THR A 150 -12.89 7.09 5.34
N GLY A 151 -12.29 6.19 6.13
CA GLY A 151 -13.02 5.20 6.92
C GLY A 151 -13.23 3.85 6.22
N SER A 152 -14.05 2.98 6.80
CA SER A 152 -14.24 1.59 6.37
C SER A 152 -15.14 1.42 5.14
N THR A 153 -16.03 2.37 4.89
CA THR A 153 -16.99 2.35 3.76
C THR A 153 -16.44 2.97 2.48
N ARG A 154 -15.15 3.33 2.48
CA ARG A 154 -14.49 3.98 1.35
C ARG A 154 -14.54 3.11 0.10
N LYS A 155 -14.84 3.76 -1.02
CA LYS A 155 -14.85 3.15 -2.35
C LYS A 155 -13.72 3.76 -3.14
N TYR A 156 -12.97 2.88 -3.80
CA TYR A 156 -11.82 3.30 -4.58
C TYR A 156 -12.14 3.32 -6.08
N TRP A 157 -11.31 4.04 -6.82
CA TRP A 157 -11.09 3.86 -8.25
C TRP A 157 -9.58 3.73 -8.51
N ILE A 158 -9.23 3.09 -9.61
CA ILE A 158 -7.86 2.90 -10.06
C ILE A 158 -7.44 4.12 -10.89
N ILE A 159 -6.26 4.66 -10.62
CA ILE A 159 -5.69 5.75 -11.41
C ILE A 159 -4.63 5.24 -12.38
N LYS A 160 -4.52 5.92 -13.53
CA LYS A 160 -3.47 5.67 -14.51
C LYS A 160 -2.21 6.46 -14.16
N ARG A 161 -1.05 5.80 -14.19
CA ARG A 161 0.27 6.41 -13.98
C ARG A 161 1.24 5.93 -15.05
N GLY A 162 1.88 6.85 -15.77
CA GLY A 162 2.87 6.51 -16.81
C GLY A 162 2.33 5.63 -17.92
N GLY A 163 1.05 5.76 -18.29
CA GLY A 163 0.43 4.93 -19.33
C GLY A 163 -0.20 3.62 -18.83
N SER A 164 0.06 3.21 -17.58
CA SER A 164 -0.41 1.93 -17.01
C SER A 164 -1.36 2.14 -15.83
N ILE A 165 -2.31 1.24 -15.65
CA ILE A 165 -3.13 1.12 -14.42
C ILE A 165 -2.51 0.17 -13.39
N VAL A 166 -1.63 -0.73 -13.86
CA VAL A 166 -0.88 -1.67 -13.03
C VAL A 166 0.40 -1.01 -12.55
N ARG A 167 0.62 -1.06 -11.24
CA ARG A 167 1.85 -0.64 -10.58
C ARG A 167 2.89 -1.75 -10.73
N GLN A 168 3.99 -1.43 -11.40
CA GLN A 168 5.15 -2.31 -11.47
C GLN A 168 5.79 -2.37 -10.08
N VAL A 169 5.61 -3.50 -9.39
CA VAL A 169 6.23 -3.75 -8.07
C VAL A 169 7.69 -4.17 -8.23
N ASP A 170 7.99 -4.81 -9.36
CA ASP A 170 9.29 -5.31 -9.74
C ASP A 170 9.86 -4.45 -10.87
N SER A 171 10.37 -3.25 -10.52
CA SER A 171 11.17 -2.51 -11.51
C SER A 171 12.34 -3.40 -11.95
N PRO A 172 12.68 -3.44 -13.25
CA PRO A 172 13.85 -4.17 -13.74
C PRO A 172 15.12 -3.82 -12.95
N ALA A 173 15.23 -2.60 -12.44
CA ALA A 173 16.33 -2.17 -11.57
C ALA A 173 16.32 -2.86 -10.19
N VAL A 174 15.14 -3.08 -9.59
CA VAL A 174 15.00 -3.80 -8.32
C VAL A 174 15.33 -5.29 -8.52
N GLN A 175 14.86 -5.88 -9.61
CA GLN A 175 15.18 -7.26 -9.98
C GLN A 175 16.68 -7.43 -10.29
N ALA A 176 17.29 -6.49 -11.02
CA ALA A 176 18.73 -6.47 -11.27
C ALA A 176 19.54 -6.29 -9.99
N HIS A 177 19.06 -5.46 -9.06
CA HIS A 177 19.68 -5.28 -7.75
C HIS A 177 19.60 -6.57 -6.92
N LEU A 178 18.44 -7.20 -6.82
CA LEU A 178 18.27 -8.48 -6.11
C LEU A 178 19.14 -9.59 -6.73
N ARG A 179 19.20 -9.67 -8.06
CA ARG A 179 20.10 -10.57 -8.80
C ARG A 179 21.56 -10.28 -8.44
N GLY A 180 21.98 -9.02 -8.44
CA GLY A 180 23.34 -8.61 -8.09
C GLY A 180 23.72 -8.93 -6.65
N VAL A 181 22.81 -8.73 -5.70
CA VAL A 181 22.98 -9.13 -4.30
C VAL A 181 23.14 -10.64 -4.22
N LEU A 182 22.23 -11.42 -4.82
CA LEU A 182 22.32 -12.88 -4.82
C LEU A 182 23.64 -13.38 -5.43
N THR A 183 24.05 -12.86 -6.60
CA THR A 183 25.31 -13.22 -7.26
C THR A 183 26.51 -12.90 -6.38
N ARG A 184 26.53 -11.75 -5.70
CA ARG A 184 27.60 -11.38 -4.77
C ARG A 184 27.68 -12.36 -3.61
N GLU A 185 26.55 -12.72 -3.01
CA GLU A 185 26.53 -13.65 -1.88
C GLU A 185 26.95 -15.07 -2.28
N PHE A 186 26.51 -15.56 -3.45
CA PHE A 186 27.01 -16.84 -3.99
C PHE A 186 28.52 -16.81 -4.25
N SER A 187 29.05 -15.71 -4.79
CA SER A 187 30.48 -15.57 -5.09
C SER A 187 31.34 -15.46 -3.82
N ARG A 188 30.78 -15.02 -2.69
CA ARG A 188 31.47 -15.03 -1.39
C ARG A 188 31.55 -16.43 -0.77
N GLN A 189 30.76 -17.38 -1.25
CA GLN A 189 30.68 -18.75 -0.76
C GLN A 189 31.53 -19.74 -1.57
N GLU A 190 32.07 -19.32 -2.72
CA GLU A 190 33.10 -20.09 -3.43
C GLU A 190 34.40 -20.04 -2.61
N PRO A 191 34.90 -21.17 -2.09
CA PRO A 191 36.18 -21.21 -1.40
C PRO A 191 37.28 -20.91 -2.41
N ASN A 192 38.15 -19.95 -2.10
CA ASN A 192 39.36 -19.72 -2.88
C ASN A 192 40.16 -21.04 -2.96
N PRO A 193 40.43 -21.61 -4.16
CA PRO A 193 41.06 -22.93 -4.26
C PRO A 193 42.54 -22.94 -3.78
N ASP A 194 43.13 -21.78 -3.49
CA ASP A 194 44.56 -21.65 -3.21
C ASP A 194 44.90 -21.49 -1.73
N THR A 195 44.32 -22.29 -0.84
CA THR A 195 44.91 -22.46 0.51
C THR A 195 44.71 -23.88 1.05
N MET A 196 45.29 -24.86 0.37
CA MET A 196 45.71 -26.10 1.04
C MET A 196 47.08 -25.84 1.68
N THR A 197 47.11 -25.53 2.98
CA THR A 197 48.28 -25.89 3.81
C THR A 197 47.85 -26.21 5.22
N THR A 198 48.06 -27.48 5.55
CA THR A 198 48.01 -28.14 6.86
C THR A 198 48.47 -27.25 8.01
N THR A 199 47.59 -27.01 8.99
CA THR A 199 47.81 -27.06 10.46
C THR A 199 46.51 -26.62 11.14
N ALA A 200 46.03 -27.38 12.12
CA ALA A 200 44.84 -27.04 12.89
C ALA A 200 45.04 -25.76 13.73
N PRO A 201 44.15 -24.75 13.65
CA PRO A 201 44.02 -23.73 14.68
C PRO A 201 42.74 -23.92 15.50
N ALA A 202 42.83 -23.47 16.75
CA ALA A 202 41.88 -23.55 17.86
C ALA A 202 40.40 -23.27 17.50
N PRO A 203 39.43 -23.81 18.28
CA PRO A 203 38.02 -23.55 18.07
C PRO A 203 37.76 -22.05 18.13
N SER A 204 37.49 -21.45 16.97
CA SER A 204 37.15 -20.04 16.88
C SER A 204 35.83 -19.81 17.62
N ALA A 205 35.75 -18.68 18.32
CA ALA A 205 34.61 -18.22 19.13
C ALA A 205 33.28 -18.03 18.36
N GLY A 206 33.17 -18.53 17.12
CA GLY A 206 31.95 -18.53 16.32
C GLY A 206 30.99 -19.69 16.64
N MET A 207 31.47 -20.82 17.18
CA MET A 207 30.58 -21.95 17.52
C MET A 207 29.66 -21.63 18.73
N THR A 208 30.06 -20.73 19.60
CA THR A 208 29.26 -20.31 20.77
C THR A 208 28.12 -19.36 20.41
N ALA A 209 28.19 -18.64 19.30
CA ALA A 209 27.11 -17.76 18.84
C ALA A 209 25.91 -18.54 18.27
N PHE A 210 26.16 -19.73 17.69
CA PHE A 210 25.10 -20.57 17.13
C PHE A 210 24.19 -21.16 18.21
N ALA A 211 24.74 -21.47 19.39
CA ALA A 211 24.00 -22.03 20.51
C ALA A 211 23.09 -21.01 21.22
N LEU A 212 23.27 -19.70 20.97
CA LEU A 212 22.47 -18.63 21.59
C LEU A 212 21.31 -18.13 20.70
N GLN A 213 21.16 -18.64 19.47
CA GLN A 213 20.10 -18.24 18.53
C GLN A 213 19.10 -19.35 18.16
N THR A 214 19.20 -20.50 18.81
CA THR A 214 18.30 -21.67 18.70
C THR A 214 16.80 -21.41 18.98
N PRO A 215 16.36 -20.47 19.86
CA PRO A 215 14.95 -20.40 20.23
C PRO A 215 13.97 -20.04 19.09
N TRP A 216 14.41 -19.27 18.09
CA TRP A 216 13.56 -18.87 16.95
C TRP A 216 13.53 -19.91 15.84
N LEU A 217 14.65 -20.60 15.62
CA LEU A 217 14.76 -21.68 14.63
C LEU A 217 13.87 -22.88 14.99
N ASP A 218 13.81 -23.21 16.28
CA ASP A 218 13.00 -24.32 16.79
C ASP A 218 11.49 -23.99 16.83
N GLN A 219 11.12 -22.72 17.11
CA GLN A 219 9.71 -22.30 17.13
C GLN A 219 9.05 -22.22 15.76
N THR A 220 9.83 -21.98 14.72
CA THR A 220 9.32 -21.79 13.35
C THR A 220 9.42 -23.07 12.50
N GLY A 221 10.07 -24.13 13.01
CA GLY A 221 10.23 -25.41 12.32
C GLY A 221 11.16 -25.36 11.09
N TRP A 222 11.99 -24.32 11.00
CA TRP A 222 12.93 -24.15 9.88
C TRP A 222 14.10 -25.13 9.97
N ASP A 223 14.48 -25.55 11.19
CA ASP A 223 15.46 -26.62 11.39
C ASP A 223 15.06 -27.88 10.60
N ARG A 224 13.80 -28.30 10.71
CA ARG A 224 13.27 -29.53 10.12
C ARG A 224 13.08 -29.40 8.61
N THR A 225 12.76 -28.19 8.16
CA THR A 225 12.53 -27.88 6.74
C THR A 225 13.83 -27.91 5.94
N TYR A 226 14.96 -27.53 6.55
CA TYR A 226 16.27 -27.43 5.88
C TYR A 226 17.26 -28.55 6.27
N SER A 227 16.96 -29.35 7.30
CA SER A 227 17.77 -30.52 7.68
C SER A 227 17.81 -31.60 6.59
N ASN A 228 16.73 -31.78 5.82
CA ASN A 228 16.65 -32.84 4.81
C ASN A 228 17.24 -32.45 3.44
N LYS A 229 17.86 -31.25 3.33
CA LYS A 229 18.38 -30.72 2.05
C LYS A 229 19.85 -30.34 2.08
N GLY A 230 20.58 -30.61 3.18
CA GLY A 230 22.00 -30.26 3.31
C GLY A 230 22.27 -28.75 3.25
N GLN A 231 21.26 -27.90 3.52
CA GLN A 231 21.30 -26.44 3.34
C GLN A 231 21.27 -25.68 4.67
N ARG A 232 21.94 -26.21 5.70
CA ARG A 232 22.05 -25.53 7.01
C ARG A 232 22.76 -24.17 6.92
N GLU A 233 23.61 -23.98 5.92
CA GLU A 233 24.39 -22.76 5.73
C GLU A 233 23.54 -21.55 5.28
N VAL A 234 22.38 -21.79 4.65
CA VAL A 234 21.43 -20.74 4.25
C VAL A 234 20.75 -20.10 5.48
N LEU A 235 20.60 -20.86 6.57
CA LEU A 235 20.05 -20.34 7.82
C LEU A 235 21.00 -19.36 8.50
N ALA A 236 22.32 -19.55 8.37
CA ALA A 236 23.31 -18.64 8.95
C ALA A 236 23.29 -17.25 8.28
N ALA A 237 23.01 -17.18 6.97
CA ALA A 237 22.96 -15.92 6.24
C ALA A 237 21.77 -15.01 6.61
N LEU A 238 20.67 -15.60 7.09
CA LEU A 238 19.47 -14.85 7.51
C LEU A 238 19.59 -14.25 8.92
N LEU A 239 20.53 -14.74 9.74
CA LEU A 239 20.66 -14.35 11.14
C LEU A 239 21.55 -13.11 11.35
N PHE A 240 22.29 -12.66 10.33
CA PHE A 240 23.18 -11.48 10.42
C PHE A 240 22.55 -10.15 9.99
N TYR A 241 21.25 -10.13 9.70
CA TYR A 241 20.48 -8.90 9.46
C TYR A 241 19.29 -8.82 10.42
N SER A 242 19.58 -8.56 11.70
CA SER A 242 18.65 -7.95 12.67
C SER A 242 19.32 -6.74 13.30
#